data_AF-A0A359M3K3-F1
#
_entry.id   AF-A0A359M3K3-F1
#
_cell.length_a   1.000
_cell.length_b   1.000
_cell.length_c   1.000
_cell.angle_alpha   90.00
_cell.angle_beta   90.00
_cell.angle_gamma   90.00
#
_symmetry.space_group_name_H-M   'P 1'
#
loop_
_entity.id
_entity.type
_entity.pdbx_description
1 polymer ?
#
loop_
_entity_poly.entity_id
_entity_poly.type
_entity_poly.pdbx_seq_one_letter_code
_entity_poly.pdbx_strand_id
1 'polypeptide(L)' 'MSLEQAILKEVQALPPEKQREIYDHARRLRAETAKKPPFKSIRGLWAHLGISLSAEDIEENQREMWRNFPREDI' A
#
# COMPACT_ATOMS: atom_id res chain seq x y z
N MET A 1 5.53 -1.04 40.99
CA MET A 1 4.55 -0.34 40.13
C MET A 1 4.47 -1.09 38.81
N SER A 2 3.26 -1.31 38.27
CA SER A 2 3.15 -1.88 36.91
C SER A 2 3.38 -0.80 35.85
N LEU A 3 3.82 -1.20 34.67
CA LEU A 3 4.01 -0.29 33.53
C LEU A 3 2.70 0.42 33.16
N GLU A 4 1.57 -0.29 33.24
CA GLU A 4 0.23 0.26 32.98
C GLU A 4 -0.09 1.42 33.94
N GLN A 5 0.22 1.27 35.23
CA GLN A 5 0.01 2.31 36.23
C GLN A 5 0.90 3.53 36.00
N ALA A 6 2.15 3.30 35.58
CA ALA A 6 3.07 4.39 35.24
C ALA A 6 2.57 5.20 34.03
N ILE A 7 2.13 4.51 32.97
CA ILE A 7 1.58 5.14 31.77
C ILE A 7 0.33 5.96 32.11
N LEU A 8 -0.61 5.40 32.89
CA LEU A 8 -1.83 6.12 33.29
C LEU A 8 -1.52 7.42 34.05
N LYS A 9 -0.54 7.38 34.96
CA LYS A 9 -0.13 8.54 35.74
C LYS A 9 0.42 9.66 34.85
N GLU A 10 1.30 9.32 33.91
CA GLU A 10 1.88 10.29 32.97
C GLU A 10 0.81 10.87 32.03
N VAL A 11 -0.08 10.03 31.49
CA VAL A 11 -1.14 10.50 30.57
C VAL A 11 -2.13 11.41 31.28
N GLN A 12 -2.50 11.13 32.53
CA GLN A 12 -3.42 11.97 33.30
C GLN A 12 -2.84 13.37 33.61
N ALA A 13 -1.52 13.50 33.70
CA ALA A 13 -0.87 14.78 33.94
C ALA A 13 -0.84 15.70 32.69
N LEU A 14 -1.17 15.17 31.51
CA LEU A 14 -1.16 15.92 30.26
C LEU A 14 -2.46 16.71 30.03
N PRO A 15 -2.41 17.83 29.29
CA PRO A 15 -3.59 18.52 28.78
C PRO A 15 -4.45 17.61 27.87
N PRO A 16 -5.76 17.87 27.75
CA PRO A 16 -6.69 17.04 26.95
C PRO A 16 -6.24 16.80 25.50
N GLU A 17 -5.62 17.80 24.88
CA GLU A 17 -5.14 17.74 23.50
C GLU A 17 -4.00 16.71 23.37
N LYS A 18 -3.10 16.67 24.35
CA LYS A 18 -1.99 15.73 24.39
C LYS A 18 -2.44 14.32 24.79
N GLN A 19 -3.45 14.20 25.64
CA GLN A 19 -4.10 12.92 25.91
C GLN A 19 -4.72 12.33 24.63
N ARG A 20 -5.35 13.17 23.80
CA ARG A 20 -5.89 12.75 22.51
C ARG A 20 -4.80 12.26 21.55
N GLU A 21 -3.68 12.97 21.48
CA GLU A 21 -2.53 12.59 20.66
C GLU A 21 -1.99 11.19 21.04
N ILE A 22 -1.85 10.91 22.35
CA ILE A 22 -1.43 9.60 22.85
C ILE A 22 -2.46 8.51 22.50
N TYR A 23 -3.75 8.79 22.67
CA TYR A 23 -4.81 7.86 22.31
C TYR A 23 -4.74 7.47 20.82
N ASP A 24 -4.59 8.46 19.94
CA ASP A 24 -4.49 8.22 18.50
C ASP A 24 -3.20 7.46 18.14
N HIS A 25 -2.09 7.73 18.83
CA HIS A 25 -0.85 6.98 18.67
C HIS A 25 -1.01 5.51 19.07
N ALA A 26 -1.59 5.23 20.24
CA ALA A 26 -1.85 3.86 20.70
C ALA A 26 -2.77 3.10 19.72
N ARG A 27 -3.77 3.79 19.15
CA ARG A 27 -4.65 3.22 18.13
C ARG A 27 -3.89 2.84 16.84
N ARG A 28 -2.97 3.69 16.38
CA ARG A 28 -2.10 3.38 15.23
C ARG A 28 -1.19 2.19 15.50
N LEU A 29 -0.54 2.16 16.65
CA LEU A 29 0.34 1.05 17.04
C LEU A 29 -0.41 -0.29 17.07
N ARG A 30 -1.65 -0.29 17.58
CA ARG A 30 -2.54 -1.48 17.54
C ARG A 30 -2.90 -1.90 16.10
N ALA A 31 -3.10 -0.96 15.20
CA ALA A 31 -3.39 -1.26 13.80
C ALA A 31 -2.17 -1.80 13.04
N GLU A 32 -0.96 -1.32 13.36
CA GLU A 32 0.30 -1.80 12.77
C GLU A 32 0.67 -3.21 13.24
N THR A 33 0.40 -3.50 14.51
CA THR A 33 0.60 -4.83 15.10
C THR A 33 -0.45 -5.85 14.66
N ALA A 34 -1.58 -5.40 14.12
CA ALA A 34 -2.53 -6.30 13.48
C ALA A 34 -1.86 -6.90 12.23
N LYS A 35 -1.79 -8.23 12.16
CA LYS A 35 -1.27 -8.94 10.99
C LYS A 35 -2.04 -8.45 9.76
N LYS A 36 -1.34 -7.79 8.83
CA LYS A 36 -1.92 -7.45 7.53
C LYS A 36 -2.39 -8.75 6.88
N PRO A 37 -3.62 -8.79 6.33
CA PRO A 37 -4.06 -9.97 5.60
C PRO A 37 -3.05 -10.23 4.47
N PRO A 38 -2.78 -11.50 4.14
CA PRO A 38 -1.89 -11.81 3.03
C PRO A 38 -2.44 -11.14 1.76
N PHE A 39 -1.53 -10.57 0.95
CA PHE A 39 -1.91 -10.06 -0.36
C PHE A 39 -2.55 -11.20 -1.15
N LYS A 40 -3.78 -10.97 -1.62
CA LYS A 40 -4.40 -11.88 -2.58
C LYS A 40 -3.64 -11.74 -3.90
N SER A 41 -3.34 -12.87 -4.54
CA SER A 41 -2.74 -12.86 -5.87
C SER A 41 -3.64 -12.09 -6.83
N ILE A 42 -3.05 -11.17 -7.59
CA ILE A 42 -3.73 -10.45 -8.68
C ILE A 42 -3.81 -11.28 -9.97
N ARG A 43 -3.20 -12.48 -9.98
CA ARG A 43 -3.22 -13.38 -11.13
C ARG A 43 -4.67 -13.78 -11.44
N GLY A 44 -5.11 -13.55 -12.67
CA GLY A 44 -6.46 -13.89 -13.13
C GLY A 44 -7.52 -12.82 -12.87
N LEU A 45 -7.17 -11.67 -12.29
CA LEU A 45 -8.10 -10.53 -12.09
C LEU A 45 -8.83 -10.14 -13.38
N TRP A 46 -8.14 -10.24 -14.52
CA TRP A 46 -8.65 -9.88 -15.85
C TRP A 46 -9.01 -11.07 -16.72
N ALA A 47 -9.03 -12.29 -16.18
CA ALA A 47 -9.37 -13.48 -16.97
C ALA A 47 -10.78 -13.40 -17.60
N HIS A 48 -11.69 -12.69 -16.94
CA HIS A 48 -13.06 -12.48 -17.42
C HIS A 48 -13.15 -11.60 -18.69
N LEU A 49 -12.10 -10.84 -19.02
CA LEU A 49 -12.09 -10.01 -20.22
C LEU A 49 -11.96 -10.84 -21.50
N GLY A 50 -11.64 -12.13 -21.40
CA GLY A 50 -11.51 -13.02 -22.56
C GLY A 50 -10.41 -12.59 -23.54
N ILE A 51 -9.48 -11.75 -23.10
CA ILE A 51 -8.41 -11.22 -23.93
C ILE A 51 -7.38 -12.35 -24.13
N SER A 52 -7.25 -12.78 -25.38
CA SER A 52 -6.15 -13.63 -25.82
C SER A 52 -5.20 -12.75 -26.61
N LEU A 53 -4.05 -12.41 -26.02
CA LEU A 53 -2.96 -11.72 -26.74
C LEU A 53 -1.99 -12.78 -27.25
N SER A 54 -1.83 -12.87 -28.57
CA SER A 54 -0.73 -13.66 -29.15
C SER A 54 0.59 -12.90 -29.00
N ALA A 55 1.72 -13.61 -29.14
CA ALA A 55 3.03 -12.95 -29.11
C ALA A 55 3.16 -11.99 -30.30
N GLU A 56 2.59 -12.39 -31.44
CA GLU A 56 2.55 -11.66 -32.69
C GLU A 56 1.78 -10.34 -32.54
N ASP A 57 0.62 -10.35 -31.87
CA ASP A 57 -0.19 -9.13 -31.61
C ASP A 57 0.60 -8.11 -30.76
N ILE A 58 1.38 -8.60 -29.80
CA ILE A 58 2.19 -7.75 -28.91
C ILE A 58 3.37 -7.15 -29.69
N GLU A 59 4.07 -7.96 -30.49
CA GLU A 59 5.20 -7.51 -31.30
C GLU A 59 4.78 -6.47 -32.36
N GLU A 60 3.65 -6.70 -33.03
CA GLU A 60 3.11 -5.74 -33.99
C GLU A 60 2.75 -4.43 -33.30
N ASN A 61 2.07 -4.48 -32.16
CA ASN A 61 1.72 -3.27 -31.40
C ASN A 61 2.97 -2.49 -30.96
N GLN A 62 3.99 -3.17 -30.45
CA GLN A 62 5.26 -2.53 -30.09
C GLN A 62 5.91 -1.84 -31.29
N ARG A 63 5.93 -2.51 -32.45
CA ARG A 63 6.49 -1.99 -33.70
C ARG A 63 5.71 -0.78 -34.19
N GLU A 64 4.38 -0.80 -34.17
CA GLU A 64 3.53 0.33 -34.52
C GLU A 64 3.76 1.52 -33.58
N MET A 65 3.74 1.27 -32.26
CA MET A 65 3.94 2.30 -31.24
C MET A 65 5.30 2.99 -31.38
N TRP A 66 6.34 2.23 -31.75
CA TRP A 66 7.70 2.75 -31.86
C TRP A 66 8.08 3.15 -33.29
N ARG A 67 7.16 3.03 -34.25
CA ARG A 67 7.40 3.36 -35.67
C ARG A 67 7.87 4.80 -35.87
N ASN A 68 7.30 5.72 -35.09
CA ASN A 68 7.63 7.15 -35.12
C ASN A 68 8.45 7.58 -33.90
N PHE A 69 9.05 6.63 -33.17
CA PHE A 69 9.89 6.97 -32.03
C PHE A 69 11.09 7.75 -32.56
N PRO A 70 11.33 8.99 -32.10
CA PRO A 70 12.41 9.82 -32.62
C PRO A 70 13.74 9.13 -32.32
N ARG A 71 14.35 8.60 -33.38
CA ARG A 71 15.73 8.11 -33.37
C ARG A 71 16.53 9.29 -33.89
N GLU A 72 16.91 10.21 -33.00
CA GLU A 72 18.03 11.07 -33.34
C GLU A 72 19.22 10.13 -33.59
N ASP A 73 19.86 10.31 -34.74
CA ASP A 73 21.02 9.51 -35.17
C ASP A 73 22.02 9.45 -34.01
N ILE A 74 22.29 8.23 -33.52
CA ILE A 74 23.39 7.95 -32.60
C ILE A 74 24.70 8.15 -33.36
#